data_AF-A0A447TK81-F1
#
_entry.id   AF-A0A447TK81-F1
#
_cell.length_a   1.000
_cell.length_b   1.000
_cell.length_c   1.000
_cell.angle_alpha   90.00
_cell.angle_beta   90.00
_cell.angle_gamma   90.00
#
_symmetry.space_group_name_H-M   'P 1'
#
loop_
_entity.id
_entity.type
_entity.pdbx_description
1 polymer ?
#
loop_
_entity_poly.entity_id
_entity_poly.type
_entity_poly.pdbx_seq_one_letter_code
_entity_poly.pdbx_strand_id
1 'polypeptide(L)'
;MLVDFIEGDIDRPVITGVLYNGSHPTPDFSGAGSLPANKTLSGIKSKEHQGGGYNELLFDDTPAKCAPSSAASRARPAQPGLPRHPRSNGKAQPRGDGFELRTDHHGAIRAGMVY
;
A
#
# COMPACT_ATOMS: atom_id res chain seq x y z
N MET A 1 -14.96 -14.51 9.70
CA MET A 1 -13.70 -15.13 10.17
C MET A 1 -13.74 -16.60 9.80
N LEU A 2 -12.57 -17.23 9.64
CA LEU A 2 -12.43 -18.67 9.51
C LEU A 2 -11.92 -19.22 10.84
N VAL A 3 -12.61 -20.24 11.36
CA VAL A 3 -12.28 -20.91 12.61
C VAL A 3 -11.93 -22.35 12.28
N ASP A 4 -10.84 -22.82 12.85
CA ASP A 4 -10.42 -24.21 12.83
C ASP A 4 -10.32 -24.72 14.27
N PHE A 5 -10.18 -26.02 14.45
CA PHE A 5 -10.15 -26.68 15.75
C PHE A 5 -8.90 -27.55 15.84
N ILE A 6 -8.06 -27.31 16.86
CA ILE A 6 -6.79 -28.03 17.02
C ILE A 6 -7.11 -29.52 17.20
N GLU A 7 -6.61 -30.38 16.30
CA GLU A 7 -6.88 -31.82 16.27
C GLU A 7 -8.38 -32.18 16.13
N GLY A 8 -9.20 -31.22 15.65
CA GLY A 8 -10.66 -31.39 15.56
C GLY A 8 -11.40 -31.22 16.88
N ASP A 9 -10.72 -30.78 17.95
CA ASP A 9 -11.32 -30.55 19.27
C ASP A 9 -12.10 -29.23 19.30
N ILE A 10 -13.43 -29.33 19.40
CA ILE A 10 -14.36 -28.19 19.40
C ILE A 10 -14.10 -27.22 20.56
N ASP A 11 -13.50 -27.70 21.65
CA ASP A 11 -13.16 -26.89 22.83
C ASP A 11 -11.84 -26.12 22.64
N ARG A 12 -11.13 -26.33 21.52
CA ARG A 12 -9.85 -25.69 21.19
C ARG A 12 -9.91 -24.93 19.85
N PRO A 13 -10.78 -23.91 19.72
CA PRO A 13 -10.88 -23.13 18.50
C PRO A 13 -9.64 -22.26 18.27
N VAL A 14 -9.24 -22.12 17.01
CA VAL A 14 -8.22 -21.18 16.54
C VAL A 14 -8.73 -20.40 15.34
N ILE A 15 -8.50 -19.09 15.32
CA ILE A 15 -8.81 -18.25 14.16
C ILE A 15 -7.66 -18.39 13.16
N THR A 16 -7.96 -18.92 11.97
CA THR A 16 -6.97 -19.16 10.91
C THR A 16 -7.02 -18.12 9.79
N GLY A 17 -8.09 -17.32 9.73
CA GLY A 17 -8.19 -16.27 8.74
C GLY A 17 -9.38 -15.33 8.90
N VAL A 18 -9.34 -14.24 8.14
CA VAL A 18 -10.44 -13.29 7.98
C VAL A 18 -10.72 -13.15 6.49
N LEU A 19 -11.99 -13.22 6.10
CA LEU A 19 -12.42 -13.13 4.71
C LEU A 19 -13.32 -11.91 4.52
N TYR A 20 -13.24 -11.32 3.34
CA TYR A 20 -14.15 -10.29 2.88
C TYR A 20 -15.48 -10.91 2.41
N ASN A 21 -16.57 -10.15 2.52
CA ASN A 21 -17.92 -10.52 2.07
C ASN A 21 -18.73 -9.26 1.73
N GLY A 22 -20.03 -9.41 1.44
CA GLY A 22 -20.89 -8.27 1.07
C GLY A 22 -21.02 -7.18 2.14
N SER A 23 -20.96 -7.54 3.43
CA SER A 23 -21.04 -6.59 4.55
C SER A 23 -19.65 -6.07 4.98
N HIS A 24 -18.59 -6.81 4.68
CA HIS A 24 -17.20 -6.49 4.93
C HIS A 24 -16.42 -6.52 3.61
N PRO A 25 -16.56 -5.47 2.77
CA PRO A 25 -15.98 -5.46 1.44
C PRO A 25 -14.45 -5.48 1.48
N THR A 26 -13.84 -5.82 0.34
CA THR A 26 -12.40 -5.69 0.15
C THR A 26 -11.95 -4.24 0.34
N PRO A 27 -10.68 -3.98 0.71
CA PRO A 27 -10.17 -2.63 0.84
C PRO A 27 -10.29 -1.89 -0.48
N ASP A 28 -10.82 -0.68 -0.44
CA ASP A 28 -10.70 0.28 -1.54
C ASP A 28 -9.36 1.01 -1.37
N PHE A 29 -8.35 0.56 -2.10
CA PHE A 29 -7.03 1.19 -2.12
C PHE A 29 -7.09 2.53 -2.83
N SER A 30 -6.45 3.55 -2.24
CA SER A 30 -6.44 4.93 -2.76
C SER A 30 -7.82 5.60 -2.91
N GLY A 31 -8.88 5.01 -2.35
CA GLY A 31 -10.23 5.60 -2.30
C GLY A 31 -10.91 5.71 -3.66
N ALA A 32 -10.51 4.87 -4.61
CA ALA A 32 -11.01 4.88 -5.97
C ALA A 32 -11.09 3.46 -6.53
N GLY A 33 -12.32 3.03 -6.84
CA GLY A 33 -12.60 1.77 -7.50
C GLY A 33 -12.84 0.62 -6.53
N SER A 34 -13.24 -0.52 -7.08
CA SER A 34 -13.47 -1.75 -6.33
C SER A 34 -13.03 -2.93 -7.20
N LEU A 35 -13.01 -4.13 -6.63
CA LEU A 35 -12.96 -5.31 -7.48
C LEU A 35 -14.19 -5.34 -8.40
N PRO A 36 -14.04 -5.81 -9.66
CA PRO A 36 -12.83 -6.35 -10.27
C PRO A 36 -11.90 -5.31 -10.94
N ALA A 37 -12.27 -4.02 -10.96
CA ALA A 37 -11.49 -2.97 -11.62
C ALA A 37 -10.07 -2.84 -11.04
N ASN A 38 -9.93 -2.98 -9.72
CA ASN A 38 -8.67 -2.89 -9.00
C ASN A 38 -7.94 -4.24 -8.83
N LYS A 39 -8.16 -5.21 -9.73
CA LYS A 39 -7.59 -6.57 -9.61
C LYS A 39 -6.06 -6.64 -9.64
N THR A 40 -5.39 -5.61 -10.16
CA THR A 40 -3.92 -5.49 -10.21
C THR A 40 -3.34 -4.77 -9.00
N LEU A 41 -4.19 -4.33 -8.07
CA LEU A 41 -3.78 -3.69 -6.83
C LEU A 41 -3.75 -4.70 -5.69
N SER A 42 -2.68 -4.67 -4.89
CA SER A 42 -2.56 -5.47 -3.67
C SER A 42 -1.93 -4.67 -2.55
N GLY A 43 -2.18 -5.00 -1.28
CA GLY A 43 -1.64 -4.21 -0.19
C GLY A 43 -2.29 -4.41 1.17
N ILE A 44 -1.95 -3.51 2.08
CA ILE A 44 -2.49 -3.44 3.44
C ILE A 44 -3.03 -2.04 3.68
N LYS A 45 -4.29 -1.94 4.10
CA LYS A 45 -4.92 -0.69 4.54
C LYS A 45 -5.41 -0.87 5.97
N SER A 46 -4.92 -0.04 6.88
CA SER A 46 -5.33 -0.04 8.28
C SER A 46 -6.51 0.92 8.50
N LYS A 47 -7.07 0.90 9.71
CA LYS A 47 -8.00 1.92 10.21
C LYS A 47 -7.46 2.42 11.54
N GLU A 48 -7.47 3.74 11.73
CA GLU A 48 -7.11 4.37 13.00
C GLU A 48 -8.01 3.83 14.11
N HIS A 49 -7.41 3.40 15.22
CA HIS A 49 -8.17 2.93 16.36
C HIS A 49 -8.94 4.08 17.00
N GLN A 50 -10.26 3.94 17.14
CA GLN A 50 -11.16 4.98 17.66
C GLN A 50 -11.09 6.33 16.92
N GLY A 51 -10.58 6.31 15.68
CA GLY A 51 -10.45 7.50 14.84
C GLY A 51 -11.02 7.28 13.44
N GLY A 52 -10.85 8.28 12.59
CA GLY A 52 -11.32 8.28 11.20
C GLY A 52 -10.19 8.06 10.17
N GLY A 53 -8.93 8.07 10.62
CA GLY A 53 -7.78 7.94 9.74
C GLY A 53 -7.47 6.52 9.28
N TYR A 54 -6.45 6.41 8.43
CA TYR A 54 -5.89 5.14 7.93
C TYR A 54 -4.43 5.32 7.54
N ASN A 55 -3.70 4.20 7.46
CA ASN A 55 -2.44 4.07 6.72
C ASN A 55 -2.64 3.03 5.61
N GLU A 56 -1.92 3.17 4.51
CA GLU A 56 -2.01 2.30 3.34
C GLU A 56 -0.60 2.00 2.82
N LEU A 57 -0.34 0.73 2.51
CA LEU A 57 0.78 0.25 1.71
C LEU A 57 0.18 -0.49 0.52
N LEU A 58 0.51 -0.05 -0.69
CA LEU A 58 -0.14 -0.49 -1.93
C LEU A 58 0.92 -0.83 -2.98
N PHE A 59 0.74 -1.95 -3.66
CA PHE A 59 1.48 -2.38 -4.84
C PHE A 59 0.52 -2.35 -6.03
N ASP A 60 0.86 -1.55 -7.05
CA ASP A 60 0.17 -1.55 -8.32
C ASP A 60 0.97 -2.39 -9.31
N ASP A 61 0.49 -3.58 -9.67
CA ASP A 61 1.13 -4.50 -10.61
C ASP A 61 0.57 -4.36 -12.04
N THR A 62 -0.05 -3.22 -12.34
CA THR A 62 -0.50 -2.91 -13.71
C THR A 62 0.72 -2.92 -14.65
N PRO A 63 0.63 -3.57 -15.83
CA PRO A 63 1.75 -3.63 -16.78
C PRO A 63 2.35 -2.26 -17.09
N ALA A 64 3.69 -2.17 -17.06
CA ALA A 64 4.46 -0.94 -17.23
C ALA A 64 4.21 0.18 -16.19
N LYS A 65 3.45 -0.11 -15.13
CA LYS A 65 3.18 0.79 -14.00
C LYS A 65 3.49 0.15 -12.64
N CYS A 66 4.22 -0.98 -12.64
CA CYS A 66 4.63 -1.69 -11.43
C CYS A 66 5.30 -0.74 -10.44
N ALA A 67 4.61 -0.41 -9.34
CA ALA A 67 5.09 0.57 -8.39
C ALA A 67 4.51 0.32 -6.98
N PRO A 68 5.35 0.31 -5.93
CA PRO A 68 4.88 0.44 -4.56
C PRO A 68 4.42 1.88 -4.27
N SER A 69 3.57 2.04 -3.28
CA SER A 69 3.22 3.33 -2.69
C SER A 69 2.83 3.17 -1.22
N SER A 70 3.04 4.21 -0.42
CA SER A 70 2.58 4.26 0.98
C SER A 70 1.86 5.57 1.22
N ALA A 71 0.71 5.56 1.91
CA ALA A 71 -0.10 6.75 2.16
C ALA A 71 -0.67 6.73 3.58
N ALA A 72 -1.05 7.90 4.08
CA ALA A 72 -1.80 8.00 5.33
C ALA A 72 -2.88 9.08 5.21
N SER A 73 -3.96 8.96 5.97
CA SER A 73 -5.02 10.00 6.03
C SER A 73 -4.50 11.41 6.35
N ARG A 74 -3.32 11.52 6.99
CA ARG A 74 -2.66 12.77 7.38
C ARG A 74 -1.37 13.05 6.61
N ALA A 75 -0.99 12.22 5.64
CA ALA A 75 0.24 12.38 4.85
C ALA A 75 0.02 12.00 3.38
N ARG A 76 0.71 12.68 2.47
CA ARG A 76 0.58 12.39 1.03
C ARG A 76 1.14 11.00 0.69
N PRO A 77 0.61 10.34 -0.35
CA PRO A 77 1.22 9.13 -0.89
C PRO A 77 2.68 9.36 -1.28
N ALA A 78 3.56 8.48 -0.83
CA ALA A 78 4.97 8.41 -1.22
C ALA A 78 5.19 7.19 -2.11
N GLN A 79 5.93 7.36 -3.21
CA GLN A 79 6.23 6.30 -4.18
C GLN A 79 7.74 6.21 -4.38
N PRO A 80 8.36 5.02 -4.25
CA PRO A 80 9.70 4.79 -4.73
C PRO A 80 9.72 4.76 -6.27
N GLY A 81 10.39 5.73 -6.88
CA GLY A 81 10.57 5.80 -8.33
C GLY A 81 10.93 7.20 -8.86
N LEU A 82 11.70 7.22 -9.95
CA LEU A 82 12.27 8.38 -10.66
C LEU A 82 11.50 9.72 -10.52
N PRO A 83 12.13 10.77 -9.99
CA PRO A 83 11.61 12.13 -10.11
C PRO A 83 11.51 12.48 -11.60
N ARG A 84 10.29 12.55 -12.14
CA ARG A 84 10.07 13.06 -13.51
C ARG A 84 9.92 14.56 -13.44
N HIS A 85 10.82 15.31 -14.08
CA HIS A 85 10.57 16.73 -14.35
C HIS A 85 9.35 16.91 -15.27
N PRO A 86 8.65 18.05 -15.20
CA PRO A 86 7.71 18.48 -16.22
C PRO A 86 8.36 18.48 -17.61
N ARG A 87 7.67 17.94 -18.61
CA ARG A 87 8.16 17.87 -20.00
C ARG A 87 8.25 19.28 -20.60
N SER A 88 9.36 19.58 -21.27
CA SER A 88 9.47 20.65 -22.28
C SER A 88 10.02 20.05 -23.57
N ASN A 89 9.37 20.33 -24.72
CA ASN A 89 9.77 19.89 -26.06
C ASN A 89 10.11 18.39 -26.23
N GLY A 90 9.31 17.49 -25.64
CA GLY A 90 9.29 16.07 -26.02
C GLY A 90 10.49 15.23 -25.57
N LYS A 91 11.46 15.79 -24.82
CA LYS A 91 12.58 15.04 -24.26
C LYS A 91 12.62 15.20 -22.74
N ALA A 92 12.52 14.09 -22.01
CA ALA A 92 12.76 14.03 -20.57
C ALA A 92 14.10 13.30 -20.36
N GLN A 93 15.05 13.94 -19.67
CA GLN A 93 16.29 13.30 -19.26
C GLN A 93 16.01 12.33 -18.09
N PRO A 94 16.51 11.08 -18.13
CA PRO A 94 16.43 10.17 -17.00
C PRO A 94 17.23 10.73 -15.82
N ARG A 95 16.64 10.80 -14.62
CA ARG A 95 17.30 11.36 -13.42
C ARG A 95 18.01 10.30 -12.55
N GLY A 96 18.12 9.06 -13.02
CA GLY A 96 18.76 7.93 -12.30
C GLY A 96 17.82 7.18 -11.35
N ASP A 97 18.29 6.07 -10.77
CA ASP A 97 17.50 5.22 -9.87
C ASP A 97 17.39 5.83 -8.46
N GLY A 98 16.19 5.86 -7.84
CA GLY A 98 15.97 6.43 -6.51
C GLY A 98 14.50 6.55 -6.09
N PHE A 99 14.23 7.13 -4.91
CA PHE A 99 12.89 7.41 -4.37
C PHE A 99 12.73 8.84 -3.88
N GLU A 100 11.52 9.40 -3.95
CA GLU A 100 11.19 10.70 -3.38
C GLU A 100 10.33 10.52 -2.13
N LEU A 101 10.78 11.09 -1.00
CA LEU A 101 10.03 11.14 0.25
C LEU A 101 9.97 12.60 0.70
N ARG A 102 8.76 13.17 0.78
CA ARG A 102 8.51 14.52 1.28
C ARG A 102 7.82 14.47 2.63
N THR A 103 8.30 15.28 3.58
CA THR A 103 7.70 15.49 4.89
C THR A 103 7.61 17.00 5.15
N ASP A 104 6.53 17.45 5.80
CA ASP A 104 6.37 18.86 6.22
C ASP A 104 7.10 19.14 7.56
N HIS A 105 7.68 18.10 8.18
CA HIS A 105 8.49 18.15 9.40
C HIS A 105 9.80 17.37 9.23
N HIS A 106 10.62 17.28 10.28
CA HIS A 106 11.93 16.61 10.23
C HIS A 106 11.83 15.16 9.70
N GLY A 107 12.70 14.82 8.74
CA GLY A 107 12.83 13.47 8.19
C GLY A 107 14.30 13.06 8.10
N ALA A 108 14.58 11.76 8.18
CA ALA A 108 15.93 11.22 8.05
C ALA A 108 15.95 10.09 7.02
N ILE A 109 16.92 10.12 6.11
CA ILE A 109 17.22 9.03 5.18
C ILE A 109 18.63 8.54 5.52
N ARG A 110 18.78 7.23 5.71
CA ARG A 110 20.09 6.60 5.95
C ARG A 110 20.37 5.62 4.81
N ALA A 111 21.56 5.71 4.22
CA ALA A 111 22.09 4.75 3.26
C ALA A 111 23.43 4.24 3.78
N GLY A 112 23.71 2.95 3.60
CA GLY A 112 24.97 2.32 3.97
C GLY A 112 25.52 1.50 2.83
N MET A 113 26.83 1.53 2.61
CA MET A 113 27.53 0.56 1.77
C MET A 113 28.06 -0.56 2.67
N VAL A 114 27.84 -1.80 2.24
CA VAL A 114 28.58 -2.96 2.76
C VAL A 114 29.71 -3.21 1.76
N TYR A 115 30.96 -3.16 2.23
CA TYR A 115 32.14 -3.51 1.43
C TYR A 115 32.29 -5.03 1.35
#